data_AF-A0A2V8CN34-F1
#
_entry.id   AF-A0A2V8CN34-F1
#
_cell.length_a   1.000
_cell.length_b   1.000
_cell.length_c   1.000
_cell.angle_alpha   90.00
_cell.angle_beta   90.00
_cell.angle_gamma   90.00
#
_symmetry.space_group_name_H-M   'P 1'
#
loop_
_entity.id
_entity.type
_entity.pdbx_description
1 polymer ?
#
loop_
_entity_poly.entity_id
_entity_poly.type
_entity_poly.pdbx_seq_one_letter_code
_entity_poly.pdbx_strand_id
1 'polypeptide(L)' 'MLPFADMSPGKDQDYFSDGLAEEIINALAQVPALKVIARTSAFAFKGQNTDIRRIAEMLDVAHVLEGSVRKSGD' A
#
# COMPACT_ATOMS: atom_id res chain seq x y z
N MET A 1 -2.58 -3.76 3.18
CA MET A 1 -2.38 -2.93 1.97
C MET A 1 -0.92 -2.59 1.89
N LEU A 2 -0.29 -2.73 0.72
CA LEU A 2 1.08 -2.30 0.49
C LEU A 2 1.12 -0.83 0.03
N PRO A 3 2.23 -0.11 0.27
CA PRO A 3 2.40 1.26 -0.20
C PRO A 3 2.19 1.35 -1.71
N PHE A 4 1.52 2.40 -2.16
CA PHE A 4 1.36 2.63 -3.58
C PHE A 4 2.68 2.98 -4.25
N ALA A 5 2.90 2.41 -5.44
CA ALA A 5 4.01 2.80 -6.27
C ALA A 5 3.72 4.18 -6.89
N ASP A 6 4.63 5.14 -6.68
CA ASP A 6 4.60 6.38 -7.44
C ASP A 6 5.00 6.09 -8.89
N MET A 7 4.03 6.22 -9.80
CA MET A 7 4.22 6.11 -11.25
C MET A 7 4.05 7.46 -11.95
N SER A 8 4.14 8.59 -11.22
CA SER A 8 4.22 9.91 -11.83
C SER A 8 5.49 10.05 -12.68
N PRO A 9 5.47 10.87 -13.75
CA PRO A 9 6.66 11.13 -14.55
C PRO A 9 7.82 11.74 -13.74
N GLY A 10 7.50 12.55 -12.72
CA GLY A 10 8.46 13.25 -11.88
C GLY A 10 8.94 12.46 -10.66
N LYS A 11 8.27 11.35 -10.30
CA LYS A 11 8.52 10.60 -9.05
C LYS A 11 8.45 11.48 -7.79
N ASP A 12 7.60 12.50 -7.85
CA ASP A 12 7.43 13.57 -6.87
C ASP A 12 6.15 13.43 -6.03
N GLN A 13 5.37 12.37 -6.26
CA GLN A 13 4.07 12.15 -5.63
C GLN A 13 4.14 11.12 -4.50
N ASP A 14 5.33 10.84 -3.99
CA ASP A 14 5.56 9.82 -2.96
C ASP A 14 4.84 10.15 -1.65
N TYR A 15 4.88 11.42 -1.22
CA TYR A 15 4.13 11.89 -0.04
C TYR A 15 2.62 11.76 -0.22
N PHE A 16 2.11 12.12 -1.40
CA PHE A 16 0.69 11.99 -1.72
C PHE A 16 0.25 10.52 -1.77
N SER A 17 1.09 9.65 -2.37
CA SER A 17 0.86 8.21 -2.45
C SER A 17 0.80 7.56 -1.08
N ASP A 18 1.70 7.96 -0.18
CA ASP A 18 1.73 7.48 1.20
C ASP A 18 0.49 7.96 1.98
N GLY A 19 0.10 9.23 1.83
CA GLY A 19 -1.12 9.76 2.45
C GLY A 19 -2.40 9.07 1.96
N LEU A 20 -2.50 8.81 0.66
CA LEU A 20 -3.63 8.08 0.08
C LEU A 20 -3.69 6.62 0.60
N ALA A 21 -2.53 5.97 0.71
CA ALA A 21 -2.47 4.63 1.29
C ALA A 21 -2.93 4.61 2.75
N GLU A 22 -2.58 5.64 3.52
CA GLU A 22 -3.01 5.78 4.91
C GLU A 22 -4.53 5.96 5.05
N GLU A 23 -5.13 6.81 4.23
CA GLU A 23 -6.60 6.99 4.20
C GLU A 23 -7.34 5.70 3.85
N ILE A 24 -6.83 4.92 2.89
CA ILE A 24 -7.42 3.62 2.52
C ILE A 24 -7.25 2.61 3.64
N ILE A 25 -6.09 2.55 4.31
CA ILE A 25 -5.89 1.69 5.48
C ILE A 25 -6.90 2.04 6.58
N ASN A 26 -7.09 3.33 6.86
CA ASN A 26 -8.04 3.81 7.85
C ASN A 26 -9.48 3.43 7.48
N ALA A 27 -9.87 3.60 6.22
CA ALA A 27 -11.20 3.22 5.74
C ALA A 27 -11.44 1.70 5.84
N LEU A 28 -10.47 0.88 5.44
CA LEU A 28 -10.57 -0.59 5.52
C LEU A 28 -10.59 -1.07 6.97
N ALA A 29 -9.89 -0.40 7.87
CA ALA A 29 -9.84 -0.76 9.30
C ALA A 29 -11.22 -0.60 10.00
N GLN A 30 -12.12 0.20 9.42
CA GLN A 30 -13.50 0.34 9.90
C GLN A 30 -14.40 -0.82 9.47
N VAL A 31 -13.94 -1.72 8.59
CA VAL A 31 -14.72 -2.87 8.11
C VAL A 31 -14.47 -4.06 9.04
N PRO A 32 -15.45 -4.50 9.86
CA PRO A 32 -15.19 -5.52 10.89
C PRO A 32 -14.76 -6.89 10.36
N ALA A 33 -15.12 -7.20 9.12
CA ALA A 33 -14.77 -8.45 8.46
C ALA A 33 -13.33 -8.47 7.91
N LEU A 34 -12.62 -7.34 7.94
CA LEU A 34 -11.27 -7.23 7.38
C LEU A 34 -10.21 -7.21 8.49
N LYS A 35 -9.26 -8.13 8.40
CA LYS A 35 -7.99 -8.04 9.13
C LYS A 35 -7.09 -7.05 8.40
N VAL A 36 -6.94 -5.84 8.95
CA VAL A 36 -6.03 -4.83 8.41
C VAL A 36 -4.75 -4.81 9.24
N ILE A 37 -3.62 -4.99 8.58
CA ILE A 37 -2.30 -4.94 9.22
C ILE A 37 -1.85 -3.49 9.46
N ALA A 38 -0.99 -3.31 10.46
CA ALA A 38 -0.40 -2.01 10.77
C ALA A 38 0.38 -1.42 9.58
N ARG A 39 0.28 -0.10 9.42
CA ARG A 39 0.98 0.68 8.39
C ARG A 39 2.48 0.40 8.39
N THR A 40 3.12 0.39 9.55
CA THR A 40 4.57 0.15 9.70
C THR A 40 5.00 -1.20 9.13
N SER A 41 4.21 -2.27 9.37
CA SER A 41 4.48 -3.60 8.84
C SER A 41 4.35 -3.65 7.31
N ALA A 42 3.37 -2.97 6.74
CA ALA A 42 3.21 -2.87 5.29
C ALA A 42 4.34 -2.08 4.61
N PHE A 43 4.70 -0.94 5.21
CA PHE A 43 5.70 -0.01 4.67
C PHE A 43 7.12 -0.56 4.72
N ALA A 44 7.39 -1.57 5.56
CA ALA A 44 8.65 -2.30 5.56
C ALA A 44 9.00 -2.91 4.20
N PHE A 45 8.00 -3.15 3.33
CA PHE A 45 8.18 -3.71 1.99
C PHE A 45 8.22 -2.65 0.88
N LYS A 46 8.14 -1.34 1.20
CA LYS A 46 8.19 -0.27 0.17
C LYS A 46 9.52 -0.35 -0.59
N GLY A 47 9.44 -0.32 -1.92
CA GLY A 47 10.63 -0.35 -2.79
C GLY A 47 11.39 -1.67 -2.81
N GLN A 48 10.88 -2.72 -2.14
CA GLN A 48 11.47 -4.05 -2.19
C GLN A 48 10.83 -4.86 -3.33
N ASN A 49 11.65 -5.65 -4.03
CA ASN A 49 11.18 -6.60 -5.04
C ASN A 49 10.93 -7.98 -4.38
N THR A 50 10.07 -7.99 -3.36
CA THR A 50 9.72 -9.22 -2.62
C THR A 50 8.46 -9.83 -3.20
N ASP A 51 8.45 -11.15 -3.40
CA ASP A 51 7.29 -11.86 -3.93
C ASP A 51 6.04 -11.63 -3.06
N ILE A 52 4.93 -11.26 -3.70
CA ILE A 52 3.69 -10.90 -3.02
C ILE A 52 3.11 -12.04 -2.18
N ARG A 53 3.28 -13.30 -2.60
CA ARG A 53 2.83 -14.48 -1.84
C ARG A 53 3.64 -14.61 -0.56
N ARG A 54 4.95 -14.35 -0.65
CA ARG A 54 5.82 -14.36 0.52
C ARG A 54 5.47 -13.24 1.49
N ILE A 55 5.14 -12.05 0.99
CA ILE A 55 4.66 -10.93 1.81
C ILE A 55 3.36 -11.32 2.53
N ALA A 56 2.41 -11.93 1.82
CA ALA A 56 1.15 -12.38 2.41
C ALA A 56 1.36 -13.41 3.52
N GLU A 57 2.26 -14.38 3.32
CA GLU A 57 2.67 -15.36 4.32
C GLU A 57 3.31 -14.70 5.56
N MET A 58 4.27 -13.79 5.36
CA MET A 58 4.97 -13.11 6.47
C MET A 58 4.04 -12.24 7.30
N LEU A 59 3.02 -11.66 6.67
CA LEU A 59 2.05 -10.77 7.31
C LEU A 59 0.81 -11.52 7.83
N ASP A 60 0.69 -12.82 7.56
CA ASP A 60 -0.45 -13.66 7.91
C ASP A 60 -1.78 -13.03 7.43
N VAL A 61 -1.86 -12.71 6.15
CA VAL A 61 -3.05 -12.11 5.52
C VAL A 61 -3.58 -12.95 4.36
N ALA A 62 -4.91 -13.06 4.28
CA ALA A 62 -5.59 -13.76 3.19
C ALA A 62 -5.61 -12.96 1.87
N HIS A 63 -5.53 -11.63 1.96
CA HIS A 63 -5.62 -10.73 0.83
C HIS A 63 -4.57 -9.62 0.93
N VAL A 64 -3.99 -9.26 -0.20
CA VAL A 64 -3.11 -8.11 -0.32
C VAL A 64 -3.71 -7.13 -1.33
N LEU A 65 -3.80 -5.87 -0.91
CA LEU A 65 -4.16 -4.75 -1.78
C LEU A 65 -2.88 -4.02 -2.16
N GLU A 66 -2.65 -3.88 -3.46
CA GLU A 66 -1.56 -3.10 -4.06
C GLU A 66 -2.13 -2.12 -5.10
N GLY A 67 -1.35 -1.09 -5.44
CA GLY A 67 -1.77 -0.08 -6.39
C GLY A 67 -0.66 0.90 -6.74
N SER A 68 -0.96 1.81 -7.67
CA SER A 68 -0.04 2.84 -8.14
C SER A 68 -0.76 4.17 -8.22
N VAL A 69 -0.08 5.26 -7.87
CA VAL A 69 -0.57 6.61 -8.15
C VAL A 69 0.03 7.10 -9.47
N ARG A 70 -0.81 7.73 -10.29
CA ARG A 70 -0.43 8.31 -11.58
C ARG A 70 -1.04 9.70 -11.65
N LYS A 71 -0.26 10.70 -12.06
CA LYS A 71 -0.83 11.99 -12.45
C LYS A 71 -1.40 11.84 -13.86
N SER A 72 -2.64 12.25 -14.05
CA SER A 72 -3.28 12.30 -15.37
C SER A 72 -3.45 13.77 -15.76
N GLY A 73 -2.93 14.14 -16.93
CA GLY A 73 -2.93 15.52 -17.42
C GLY A 73 -1.74 16.36 -16.90
N ASP A 74 -1.41 17.41 -17.66
CA ASP A 74 -0.37 18.39 -17.34
C ASP A 74 -0.79 19.32 -16.19
#